data_AF-A0A0G3H1E6-F1
#
_entry.id   AF-A0A0G3H1E6-F1
#
_cell.length_a   1.000
_cell.length_b   1.000
_cell.length_c   1.000
_cell.angle_alpha   90.00
_cell.angle_beta   90.00
_cell.angle_gamma   90.00
#
_symmetry.space_group_name_H-M   'P 1'
#
loop_
_entity.id
_entity.type
_entity.pdbx_description
1 polymer ?
#
loop_
_entity_poly.entity_id
_entity_poly.type
_entity_poly.pdbx_seq_one_letter_code
_entity_poly.pdbx_strand_id
1 'polypeptide(L)'
;MTNHNDDWLTDFDDTELTEEERRDLADALALSAVPLPPSVGLKADIFAAIDNVEQQTPVAEVIPIQRYRSRRMVAITSIAAAVVVIAAAGITLPQLFDAPTSTITTQALSGVDAMHEIMDADDVQSANMDVSGVQLHVVSSDAMDKAGAMVQGAPTVKEGMGVQVWSVTDSGKIISAGVIGPEDHTDVWMPFAEATSKVILTEEPLAGSEKPTGAMIGEMKL
;
A
#
# COMPACT_ATOMS: atom_id res chain seq x y z
N MET A 1 4.88 -31.84 -68.98
CA MET A 1 4.10 -32.41 -67.87
C MET A 1 5.07 -33.02 -66.88
N THR A 2 5.42 -32.26 -65.86
CA THR A 2 6.14 -32.73 -64.67
C THR A 2 5.51 -31.98 -63.51
N ASN A 3 4.70 -32.72 -62.77
CA ASN A 3 3.92 -32.28 -61.63
C ASN A 3 4.90 -32.06 -60.46
N HIS A 4 5.08 -30.83 -60.02
CA HIS A 4 5.81 -30.53 -58.78
C HIS A 4 4.78 -30.57 -57.67
N ASN A 5 4.70 -31.73 -57.01
CA ASN A 5 3.77 -31.97 -55.91
C ASN A 5 3.96 -30.91 -54.81
N ASP A 6 2.84 -30.32 -54.43
CA ASP A 6 2.64 -29.54 -53.22
C ASP A 6 3.03 -30.37 -51.97
N ASP A 7 4.24 -30.11 -51.45
CA ASP A 7 4.81 -30.70 -50.24
C ASP A 7 4.74 -29.71 -49.05
N TRP A 8 3.70 -28.86 -49.01
CA TRP A 8 3.55 -27.81 -47.98
C TRP A 8 2.34 -28.03 -47.06
N LEU A 9 1.69 -29.19 -47.12
CA LEU A 9 0.39 -29.43 -46.48
C LEU A 9 0.41 -30.46 -45.33
N THR A 10 1.58 -30.77 -44.77
CA THR A 10 1.71 -31.71 -43.64
C THR A 10 2.26 -31.12 -42.35
N ASP A 11 2.36 -29.79 -42.25
CA ASP A 11 2.85 -29.10 -41.04
C ASP A 11 1.82 -28.14 -40.44
N PHE A 12 0.53 -28.44 -40.61
CA PHE A 12 -0.49 -27.92 -39.71
C PHE A 12 -0.41 -28.76 -38.43
N ASP A 13 0.63 -28.48 -37.66
CA ASP A 13 0.65 -28.80 -36.24
C ASP A 13 -0.61 -28.16 -35.65
N ASP A 14 -1.55 -29.00 -35.20
CA ASP A 14 -2.67 -28.62 -34.35
C ASP A 14 -2.06 -28.14 -33.02
N THR A 15 -1.43 -26.97 -33.06
CA THR A 15 -0.97 -26.25 -31.90
C THR A 15 -2.23 -25.72 -31.23
N GLU A 16 -2.80 -26.53 -30.34
CA GLU A 16 -3.73 -26.02 -29.35
C GLU A 16 -3.02 -24.83 -28.68
N LEU A 17 -3.55 -23.63 -28.92
CA LEU A 17 -3.09 -22.41 -28.26
C LEU A 17 -3.01 -22.69 -26.76
N THR A 18 -1.89 -22.33 -26.15
CA THR A 18 -1.74 -22.41 -24.70
C THR A 18 -2.80 -21.53 -24.02
N GLU A 19 -3.14 -21.83 -22.76
CA GLU A 19 -4.14 -21.05 -22.01
C GLU A 19 -3.75 -19.56 -21.90
N GLU A 20 -2.45 -19.27 -21.85
CA GLU A 20 -1.89 -17.92 -21.85
C GLU A 20 -2.14 -17.22 -23.19
N GLU A 21 -1.81 -17.85 -24.32
CA GLU A 21 -2.07 -17.30 -25.66
C GLU A 21 -3.56 -17.11 -25.93
N ARG A 22 -4.41 -18.02 -25.43
CA ARG A 22 -5.86 -17.86 -25.52
C ARG A 22 -6.36 -16.65 -24.75
N ARG A 23 -5.79 -16.40 -23.56
CA ARG A 23 -6.15 -15.27 -22.71
C ARG A 23 -5.67 -13.96 -23.32
N ASP A 24 -4.45 -13.91 -23.81
CA ASP A 24 -3.89 -12.75 -24.51
C ASP A 24 -4.69 -12.41 -25.78
N LEU A 25 -5.09 -13.43 -26.55
CA LEU A 25 -5.95 -13.26 -27.71
C LEU A 25 -7.35 -12.75 -27.30
N ALA A 26 -7.92 -13.27 -26.22
CA ALA A 26 -9.20 -12.83 -25.71
C ALA A 26 -9.16 -11.36 -25.25
N ASP A 27 -8.09 -10.95 -24.58
CA ASP A 27 -7.87 -9.57 -24.13
C ASP A 27 -7.66 -8.62 -25.31
N ALA A 28 -6.85 -9.01 -26.30
CA ALA A 28 -6.66 -8.24 -27.54
C ALA A 28 -7.99 -8.05 -28.30
N LEU A 29 -8.83 -9.09 -28.37
CA LEU A 29 -10.15 -9.02 -28.98
C LEU A 29 -11.10 -8.12 -28.17
N ALA A 30 -11.09 -8.23 -26.84
CA ALA A 30 -11.88 -7.39 -25.95
C ALA A 30 -11.52 -5.90 -26.08
N LEU A 31 -10.23 -5.58 -26.21
CA LEU A 31 -9.73 -4.22 -26.46
C LEU A 31 -10.12 -3.68 -27.85
N SER A 32 -10.25 -4.56 -28.84
CA SER A 32 -10.66 -4.18 -30.20
C SER A 32 -12.18 -3.95 -30.35
N ALA A 33 -12.98 -4.43 -29.39
CA ALA A 33 -14.43 -4.34 -29.46
C ALA A 33 -14.92 -2.92 -29.20
N VAL A 34 -15.91 -2.47 -29.98
CA VAL A 34 -16.57 -1.18 -29.74
C VAL A 34 -17.46 -1.29 -28.50
N PRO A 35 -17.29 -0.44 -27.47
CA PRO A 35 -18.11 -0.48 -26.27
C PRO A 35 -19.58 -0.24 -26.59
N LEU A 36 -20.46 -1.18 -26.20
CA LEU A 36 -21.90 -0.97 -26.21
C LEU A 36 -22.33 -0.38 -24.86
N PRO A 37 -23.17 0.67 -24.84
CA PRO A 37 -23.67 1.21 -23.59
C PRO A 37 -24.51 0.13 -22.87
N PRO A 38 -24.32 -0.07 -21.56
CA PRO A 38 -25.15 -0.99 -20.80
C PRO A 38 -26.62 -0.53 -20.81
N SER A 39 -27.54 -1.47 -20.56
CA SER A 39 -28.96 -1.12 -20.45
C SER A 39 -29.20 -0.12 -19.31
N VAL A 40 -30.15 0.79 -19.53
CA VAL A 40 -30.63 1.70 -18.48
C VAL A 40 -31.17 0.86 -17.33
N GLY A 41 -30.57 0.99 -16.14
CA GLY A 41 -30.96 0.24 -14.94
C GLY A 41 -30.00 -0.87 -14.52
N LEU A 42 -29.11 -1.37 -15.39
CA LEU A 42 -28.20 -2.49 -15.05
C LEU A 42 -27.40 -2.25 -13.77
N LYS A 43 -26.89 -1.03 -13.59
CA LYS A 43 -26.17 -0.62 -12.38
C LYS A 43 -27.09 -0.66 -11.14
N ALA A 44 -28.31 -0.16 -11.26
CA ALA A 44 -29.25 -0.14 -10.15
C ALA A 44 -29.65 -1.56 -9.73
N ASP A 45 -29.85 -2.46 -10.70
CA ASP A 45 -30.20 -3.85 -10.46
C ASP A 45 -29.06 -4.62 -9.78
N ILE A 46 -27.80 -4.41 -10.22
CA ILE A 46 -26.61 -5.02 -9.57
C ILE A 46 -26.48 -4.52 -8.13
N PHE A 47 -26.63 -3.21 -7.91
CA PHE A 47 -26.48 -2.64 -6.57
C PHE A 47 -27.60 -3.09 -5.65
N ALA A 48 -28.84 -3.20 -6.14
CA ALA A 48 -29.95 -3.77 -5.38
C ALA A 48 -29.74 -5.26 -5.04
N ALA A 49 -29.07 -6.02 -5.91
CA ALA A 49 -28.74 -7.41 -5.65
C ALA A 49 -27.66 -7.58 -4.56
N ILE A 50 -26.65 -6.71 -4.55
CA ILE A 50 -25.59 -6.71 -3.52
C ILE A 50 -26.15 -6.38 -2.14
N ASP A 51 -27.07 -5.42 -2.07
CA ASP A 51 -27.68 -4.96 -0.80
C ASP A 51 -28.52 -6.06 -0.10
N ASN A 52 -28.92 -7.10 -0.83
CA ASN A 52 -29.70 -8.22 -0.30
C ASN A 52 -28.85 -9.42 0.15
N VAL A 53 -27.52 -9.30 0.17
CA VAL A 53 -26.63 -10.37 0.65
C VAL A 53 -26.43 -10.22 2.16
N GLU A 54 -26.95 -11.17 2.96
CA GLU A 54 -26.74 -11.20 4.41
C GLU A 54 -25.25 -11.35 4.75
N GLN A 55 -24.67 -10.33 5.38
CA GLN A 55 -23.30 -10.34 5.87
C GLN A 55 -23.24 -11.05 7.24
N GLN A 56 -22.43 -12.10 7.36
CA GLN A 56 -22.29 -12.87 8.60
C GLN A 56 -21.57 -12.04 9.68
N THR A 57 -22.19 -11.85 10.83
CA THR A 57 -21.62 -11.14 11.99
C THR A 57 -20.92 -12.13 12.94
N PRO A 58 -19.60 -12.00 13.21
CA PRO A 58 -18.92 -12.90 14.14
C PRO A 58 -19.24 -12.56 15.60
N VAL A 59 -19.63 -13.57 16.39
CA VAL A 59 -19.88 -13.45 17.84
C VAL A 59 -18.59 -13.75 18.61
N ALA A 60 -18.03 -12.77 19.33
CA ALA A 60 -16.81 -12.93 20.12
C ALA A 60 -17.12 -13.08 21.62
N GLU A 61 -16.66 -14.18 22.24
CA GLU A 61 -16.70 -14.43 23.69
C GLU A 61 -15.45 -13.83 24.36
N VAL A 62 -15.67 -13.05 25.42
CA VAL A 62 -14.63 -12.23 26.09
C VAL A 62 -13.97 -13.01 27.24
N ILE A 63 -12.68 -13.32 27.13
CA ILE A 63 -11.87 -13.91 28.21
C ILE A 63 -11.02 -12.81 28.88
N PRO A 64 -11.12 -12.56 30.20
CA PRO A 64 -10.35 -11.53 30.88
C PRO A 64 -8.90 -11.96 31.14
N ILE A 65 -7.94 -11.08 30.80
CA ILE A 65 -6.50 -11.32 30.95
C ILE A 65 -5.98 -10.72 32.26
N GLN A 66 -5.28 -11.53 33.07
CA GLN A 66 -4.79 -11.18 34.40
C GLN A 66 -3.44 -10.45 34.33
N ARG A 67 -3.40 -9.17 34.73
CA ARG A 67 -2.20 -8.29 34.67
C ARG A 67 -1.16 -8.65 35.74
N TYR A 68 0.07 -8.95 35.33
CA TYR A 68 1.22 -9.05 36.23
C TYR A 68 1.87 -7.66 36.42
N ARG A 69 1.97 -7.21 37.68
CA ARG A 69 2.68 -5.97 38.07
C ARG A 69 4.18 -6.23 38.10
N SER A 70 4.95 -5.51 37.29
CA SER A 70 6.41 -5.49 37.38
C SER A 70 6.88 -4.07 37.74
N ARG A 71 7.29 -3.89 38.99
CA ARG A 71 8.01 -2.72 39.50
C ARG A 71 9.48 -2.84 39.08
N ARG A 72 10.00 -1.91 38.28
CA ARG A 72 11.41 -1.48 38.37
C ARG A 72 11.55 0.00 37.99
N MET A 73 11.89 0.80 39.01
CA MET A 73 12.49 2.12 38.89
C MET A 73 13.90 1.98 38.31
N VAL A 74 14.34 2.85 37.38
CA VAL A 74 15.71 3.41 37.33
C VAL A 74 15.71 4.80 36.66
N ALA A 75 16.27 5.74 37.43
CA ALA A 75 16.87 7.06 37.17
C ALA A 75 16.96 7.63 35.74
N ILE A 76 16.52 8.88 35.59
CA ILE A 76 16.82 9.79 34.47
C ILE A 76 18.03 10.65 34.86
N THR A 77 19.10 10.61 34.07
CA THR A 77 20.22 11.56 34.14
C THR A 77 20.17 12.51 32.94
N SER A 78 19.97 13.79 33.22
CA SER A 78 20.03 14.93 32.30
C SER A 78 21.45 15.22 31.81
N ILE A 79 21.63 15.55 30.53
CA ILE A 79 22.80 16.29 30.04
C ILE A 79 22.34 17.53 29.27
N ALA A 80 22.97 18.64 29.65
CA ALA A 80 22.69 20.01 29.25
C ALA A 80 23.43 20.43 27.97
N ALA A 81 22.76 21.34 27.25
CA ALA A 81 23.20 22.38 26.31
C ALA A 81 24.67 22.45 25.85
N ALA A 82 24.85 22.55 24.54
CA ALA A 82 25.85 23.44 23.93
C ALA A 82 25.32 24.02 22.61
N VAL A 83 25.10 25.34 22.61
CA VAL A 83 24.79 26.18 21.45
C VAL A 83 26.10 26.53 20.74
N VAL A 84 26.18 26.35 19.42
CA VAL A 84 27.16 27.04 18.57
C VAL A 84 26.43 27.60 17.35
N VAL A 85 26.52 28.91 17.17
CA VAL A 85 25.97 29.70 16.05
C VAL A 85 27.15 30.16 15.17
N ILE A 86 26.84 30.50 13.90
CA ILE A 86 27.59 31.34 12.92
C ILE A 86 28.46 30.52 11.94
N ALA A 87 28.44 30.63 10.60
CA ALA A 87 27.78 31.53 9.63
C ALA A 87 27.77 30.93 8.20
N ALA A 88 26.72 31.30 7.45
CA ALA A 88 26.66 31.67 6.03
C ALA A 88 27.63 31.05 4.98
N ALA A 89 27.06 30.24 4.08
CA ALA A 89 27.35 30.26 2.65
C ALA A 89 26.09 29.83 1.88
N GLY A 90 25.58 30.71 1.03
CA GLY A 90 24.30 30.55 0.34
C GLY A 90 24.37 29.53 -0.78
N ILE A 91 23.53 28.49 -0.67
CA ILE A 91 22.85 27.84 -1.78
C ILE A 91 21.45 27.54 -1.25
N THR A 92 20.44 28.25 -1.76
CA THR A 92 19.05 27.92 -1.47
C THR A 92 18.66 26.72 -2.35
N LEU A 93 18.94 25.51 -1.87
CA LEU A 93 18.16 24.36 -2.33
C LEU A 93 16.76 24.49 -1.72
N PRO A 94 15.68 24.27 -2.49
CA PRO A 94 14.36 24.18 -1.91
C PRO A 94 14.39 23.07 -0.86
N GLN A 95 13.98 23.43 0.35
CA GLN A 95 13.81 22.52 1.46
C GLN A 95 12.76 21.48 1.07
N LEU A 96 13.22 20.26 0.82
CA LEU A 96 12.42 19.06 0.94
C LEU A 96 13.03 18.31 2.12
N PHE A 97 12.19 17.82 3.03
CA PHE A 97 12.55 17.11 4.26
C PHE A 97 12.89 17.98 5.49
N ASP A 98 12.04 18.97 5.77
CA ASP A 98 11.61 19.14 7.17
C ASP A 98 10.64 17.99 7.45
N ALA A 99 11.02 17.05 8.32
CA ALA A 99 10.13 16.02 8.83
C ALA A 99 9.01 16.70 9.64
N PRO A 100 7.76 16.76 9.15
CA PRO A 100 6.70 17.31 9.95
C PRO A 100 6.15 16.19 10.80
N THR A 101 5.96 16.46 12.09
CA THR A 101 4.93 15.82 12.89
C THR A 101 3.61 15.95 12.12
N SER A 102 3.34 14.98 11.25
CA SER A 102 2.27 15.07 10.26
C SER A 102 1.08 14.33 10.83
N THR A 103 0.27 15.05 11.60
CA THR A 103 -1.15 14.78 11.62
C THR A 103 -1.63 14.76 10.18
N ILE A 104 -2.02 13.58 9.71
CA ILE A 104 -2.54 13.31 8.39
C ILE A 104 -3.86 14.07 8.25
N THR A 105 -3.82 15.30 7.78
CA THR A 105 -5.04 16.06 7.48
C THR A 105 -4.75 16.92 6.26
N THR A 106 -5.38 16.58 5.14
CA THR A 106 -5.43 17.33 3.85
C THR A 106 -4.40 16.94 2.76
N GLN A 107 -4.37 15.69 2.27
CA GLN A 107 -3.60 15.31 1.05
C GLN A 107 -4.33 14.37 0.06
N ALA A 108 -5.64 14.12 0.20
CA ALA A 108 -6.36 13.11 -0.60
C ALA A 108 -6.35 13.40 -2.13
N LEU A 109 -6.55 14.66 -2.56
CA LEU A 109 -6.58 15.01 -3.99
C LEU A 109 -5.19 14.99 -4.66
N SER A 110 -4.12 15.30 -3.93
CA SER A 110 -2.74 15.18 -4.45
C SER A 110 -2.21 13.75 -4.41
N GLY A 111 -2.84 12.90 -3.60
CA GLY A 111 -2.42 11.53 -3.38
C GLY A 111 -2.70 10.58 -4.54
N VAL A 112 -3.88 10.73 -5.16
CA VAL A 112 -4.29 9.93 -6.31
C VAL A 112 -3.38 10.19 -7.52
N ASP A 113 -2.98 11.45 -7.76
CA ASP A 113 -2.05 11.80 -8.84
C ASP A 113 -0.65 11.20 -8.59
N ALA A 114 -0.15 11.25 -7.35
CA ALA A 114 1.13 10.65 -6.98
C ALA A 114 1.13 9.12 -7.15
N MET A 115 0.00 8.46 -6.84
CA MET A 115 -0.17 7.04 -7.10
C MET A 115 -0.19 6.73 -8.60
N HIS A 116 -0.95 7.50 -9.40
CA HIS A 116 -1.00 7.31 -10.85
C HIS A 116 0.38 7.46 -11.49
N GLU A 117 1.19 8.42 -11.02
CA GLU A 117 2.57 8.60 -11.52
C GLU A 117 3.41 7.34 -11.33
N ILE A 118 3.30 6.64 -10.20
CA ILE A 118 4.02 5.39 -9.93
C ILE A 118 3.44 4.23 -10.75
N MET A 119 2.12 4.20 -10.92
CA MET A 119 1.40 3.18 -11.70
C MET A 119 1.70 3.22 -13.19
N ASP A 120 2.11 4.37 -13.72
CA ASP A 120 2.54 4.51 -15.11
C ASP A 120 3.94 3.93 -15.37
N ALA A 121 4.65 3.46 -14.35
CA ALA A 121 5.97 2.83 -14.49
C ALA A 121 5.88 1.38 -15.01
N ASP A 122 6.84 0.99 -15.86
CA ASP A 122 6.91 -0.37 -16.42
C ASP A 122 7.18 -1.46 -15.37
N ASP A 123 7.81 -1.10 -14.25
CA ASP A 123 8.25 -2.01 -13.19
C ASP A 123 7.38 -1.95 -11.92
N VAL A 124 6.20 -1.31 -12.00
CA VAL A 124 5.35 -1.12 -10.84
C VAL A 124 5.01 -2.45 -10.15
N GLN A 125 5.24 -2.49 -8.84
CA GLN A 125 4.79 -3.54 -7.94
C GLN A 125 3.69 -2.98 -7.05
N SER A 126 2.65 -3.78 -6.79
CA SER A 126 1.52 -3.36 -5.95
C SER A 126 1.04 -4.50 -5.07
N ALA A 127 0.65 -4.17 -3.86
CA ALA A 127 0.08 -5.15 -2.95
C ALA A 127 -0.95 -4.50 -2.01
N ASN A 128 -1.93 -5.30 -1.61
CA ASN A 128 -3.02 -4.90 -0.74
C ASN A 128 -2.95 -5.63 0.60
N MET A 129 -3.14 -4.88 1.69
CA MET A 129 -3.24 -5.45 3.03
C MET A 129 -4.44 -4.87 3.75
N ASP A 130 -5.20 -5.73 4.41
CA ASP A 130 -6.24 -5.35 5.36
C ASP A 130 -5.83 -5.88 6.73
N VAL A 131 -5.63 -4.98 7.69
CA VAL A 131 -5.29 -5.37 9.05
C VAL A 131 -5.95 -4.44 10.04
N SER A 132 -6.57 -5.01 11.07
CA SER A 132 -7.15 -4.25 12.19
C SER A 132 -8.10 -3.13 11.77
N GLY A 133 -8.83 -3.26 10.65
CA GLY A 133 -9.79 -2.25 10.18
C GLY A 133 -9.19 -1.11 9.35
N VAL A 134 -7.90 -1.18 9.02
CA VAL A 134 -7.27 -0.31 8.03
C VAL A 134 -6.86 -1.11 6.79
N GLN A 135 -7.21 -0.58 5.62
CA GLN A 135 -6.79 -1.10 4.33
C GLN A 135 -5.65 -0.22 3.77
N LEU A 136 -4.58 -0.89 3.33
CA LEU A 136 -3.44 -0.28 2.66
C LEU A 136 -3.31 -0.84 1.25
N HIS A 137 -3.34 0.05 0.27
CA HIS A 137 -2.92 -0.26 -1.10
C HIS A 137 -1.54 0.34 -1.33
N VAL A 138 -0.52 -0.51 -1.34
CA VAL A 138 0.88 -0.10 -1.47
C VAL A 138 1.30 -0.25 -2.92
N VAL A 139 2.03 0.75 -3.42
CA VAL A 139 2.58 0.77 -4.77
C VAL A 139 4.05 1.18 -4.70
N SER A 140 4.91 0.58 -5.51
CA SER A 140 6.34 0.85 -5.56
C SER A 140 6.87 0.69 -6.99
N SER A 141 7.84 1.50 -7.38
CA SER A 141 8.65 1.35 -8.60
C SER A 141 10.11 1.62 -8.25
N ASP A 142 10.97 0.67 -8.56
CA ASP A 142 12.42 0.78 -8.30
C ASP A 142 13.07 1.72 -9.32
N ALA A 143 12.62 1.69 -10.58
CA ALA A 143 13.09 2.57 -11.64
C ALA A 143 12.81 4.04 -11.35
N MET A 144 11.69 4.34 -10.67
CA MET A 144 11.35 5.70 -10.24
C MET A 144 11.90 6.07 -8.85
N ASP A 145 12.40 5.09 -8.09
CA ASP A 145 12.74 5.23 -6.66
C ASP A 145 11.59 5.85 -5.83
N LYS A 146 10.36 5.39 -6.11
CA LYS A 146 9.14 5.93 -5.50
C LYS A 146 8.27 4.80 -4.97
N ALA A 147 7.69 5.04 -3.80
CA ALA A 147 6.65 4.19 -3.24
C ALA A 147 5.69 5.00 -2.37
N GLY A 148 4.54 4.40 -2.06
CA GLY A 148 3.62 4.92 -1.06
C GLY A 148 2.42 4.01 -0.87
N ALA A 149 1.59 4.37 0.10
CA ALA A 149 0.38 3.63 0.42
C ALA A 149 -0.84 4.55 0.39
N MET A 150 -1.92 4.08 -0.25
CA MET A 150 -3.25 4.62 -0.01
C MET A 150 -3.82 3.98 1.24
N VAL A 151 -4.24 4.82 2.19
CA VAL A 151 -4.78 4.40 3.49
C VAL A 151 -6.28 4.66 3.50
N GLN A 152 -7.04 3.62 3.88
CA GLN A 152 -8.49 3.69 4.06
C GLN A 152 -8.93 3.01 5.36
N GLY A 153 -9.99 3.53 5.97
CA GLY A 153 -10.57 3.02 7.19
C GLY A 153 -9.92 3.57 8.47
N ALA A 154 -10.21 2.91 9.58
CA ALA A 154 -9.79 3.32 10.91
C ALA A 154 -9.17 2.13 11.66
N PRO A 155 -7.90 2.21 12.08
CA PRO A 155 -7.27 1.13 12.81
C PRO A 155 -7.90 0.96 14.19
N THR A 156 -8.21 -0.29 14.54
CA THR A 156 -8.70 -0.70 15.86
C THR A 156 -7.53 -0.93 16.79
N VAL A 157 -7.09 0.12 17.48
CA VAL A 157 -5.93 0.13 18.39
C VAL A 157 -6.30 0.62 19.79
N LYS A 158 -5.40 0.42 20.76
CA LYS A 158 -5.62 0.92 22.13
C LYS A 158 -5.59 2.45 22.16
N GLU A 159 -6.22 3.03 23.19
CA GLU A 159 -6.19 4.48 23.40
C GLU A 159 -4.74 5.01 23.46
N GLY A 160 -4.46 6.05 22.67
CA GLY A 160 -3.12 6.64 22.55
C GLY A 160 -2.14 5.91 21.61
N MET A 161 -2.59 4.83 20.97
CA MET A 161 -1.81 4.08 19.98
C MET A 161 -2.32 4.39 18.56
N GLY A 162 -1.45 4.12 17.58
CA GLY A 162 -1.73 4.12 16.16
C GLY A 162 -1.05 2.92 15.49
N VAL A 163 -1.27 2.76 14.19
CA VAL A 163 -0.55 1.78 13.38
C VAL A 163 0.57 2.49 12.65
N GLN A 164 1.82 2.19 13.01
CA GLN A 164 2.97 2.70 12.28
C GLN A 164 3.29 1.80 11.10
N VAL A 165 3.43 2.43 9.94
CA VAL A 165 3.78 1.78 8.68
C VAL A 165 5.29 1.93 8.48
N TRP A 166 5.96 0.82 8.21
CA TRP A 166 7.38 0.77 7.95
C TRP A 166 7.63 0.24 6.55
N SER A 167 8.37 0.99 5.74
CA SER A 167 8.90 0.48 4.48
C SER A 167 10.23 -0.22 4.72
N VAL A 168 10.46 -1.31 3.99
CA VAL A 168 11.70 -2.07 3.98
C VAL A 168 12.20 -2.10 2.54
N THR A 169 13.36 -1.51 2.34
CA THR A 169 14.05 -1.49 1.03
C THR A 169 14.67 -2.86 0.73
N ASP A 170 15.08 -3.07 -0.51
CA ASP A 170 15.85 -4.26 -0.91
C ASP A 170 17.16 -4.45 -0.14
N SER A 171 17.76 -3.35 0.31
CA SER A 171 18.95 -3.39 1.17
C SER A 171 18.66 -3.87 2.60
N GLY A 172 17.38 -4.04 2.96
CA GLY A 172 16.92 -4.38 4.30
C GLY A 172 16.81 -3.20 5.26
N LYS A 173 17.04 -1.97 4.80
CA LYS A 173 16.84 -0.75 5.59
C LYS A 173 15.34 -0.56 5.88
N ILE A 174 15.01 -0.35 7.15
CA ILE A 174 13.65 -0.12 7.66
C ILE A 174 13.45 1.37 7.93
N ILE A 175 12.38 1.96 7.38
CA ILE A 175 12.11 3.40 7.43
C ILE A 175 10.65 3.61 7.80
N SER A 176 10.38 4.57 8.69
CA SER A 176 9.01 4.93 9.02
C SER A 176 8.36 5.68 7.85
N ALA A 177 7.25 5.16 7.34
CA ALA A 177 6.41 5.85 6.36
C ALA A 177 5.40 6.79 7.03
N GLY A 178 5.00 6.50 8.27
CA GLY A 178 4.05 7.32 9.02
C GLY A 178 3.28 6.51 10.04
N VAL A 179 2.49 7.21 10.86
CA VAL A 179 1.58 6.60 11.83
C VAL A 179 0.15 6.91 11.39
N ILE A 180 -0.66 5.86 11.28
CA ILE A 180 -2.10 5.93 11.02
C ILE A 180 -2.80 6.00 12.39
N GLY A 181 -3.44 7.12 12.67
CA GLY A 181 -4.19 7.31 13.91
C GLY A 181 -5.55 6.59 13.88
N PRO A 182 -6.28 6.54 15.01
CA PRO A 182 -7.57 5.87 15.13
C PRO A 182 -8.73 6.60 14.43
N GLU A 183 -8.48 7.80 13.89
CA GLU A 183 -9.42 8.49 13.03
C GLU A 183 -9.71 7.71 11.74
N ASP A 184 -10.88 7.96 11.16
CA ASP A 184 -11.25 7.35 9.88
C ASP A 184 -10.52 8.06 8.73
N HIS A 185 -9.91 7.28 7.85
CA HIS A 185 -9.17 7.75 6.70
C HIS A 185 -9.91 7.37 5.42
N THR A 186 -10.06 8.33 4.51
CA THR A 186 -10.67 8.07 3.20
C THR A 186 -9.73 8.56 2.12
N ASP A 187 -9.18 7.63 1.36
CA ASP A 187 -8.26 7.87 0.23
C ASP A 187 -7.10 8.82 0.60
N VAL A 188 -6.44 8.53 1.73
CA VAL A 188 -5.28 9.28 2.17
C VAL A 188 -4.02 8.66 1.61
N TRP A 189 -3.27 9.42 0.83
CA TRP A 189 -1.95 9.02 0.38
C TRP A 189 -0.86 9.26 1.43
N MET A 190 -0.09 8.21 1.69
CA MET A 190 1.10 8.20 2.54
C MET A 190 2.34 7.92 1.66
N PRO A 191 3.11 8.93 1.26
CA PRO A 191 4.33 8.74 0.49
C PRO A 191 5.41 8.05 1.33
N PHE A 192 6.20 7.18 0.71
CA PHE A 192 7.39 6.61 1.33
C PHE A 192 8.62 7.42 0.92
N ALA A 193 9.71 7.24 1.66
CA ALA A 193 10.95 7.98 1.40
C ALA A 193 11.68 7.54 0.13
N GLU A 194 11.55 6.26 -0.24
CA GLU A 194 12.24 5.60 -1.36
C GLU A 194 11.44 4.33 -1.75
N ALA A 195 11.82 3.67 -2.84
CA ALA A 195 11.22 2.40 -3.25
C ALA A 195 11.31 1.32 -2.16
N THR A 196 10.37 0.38 -2.15
CA THR A 196 10.28 -0.65 -1.11
C THR A 196 9.87 -2.00 -1.66
N SER A 197 10.39 -3.07 -1.08
CA SER A 197 10.01 -4.45 -1.40
C SER A 197 9.19 -5.14 -0.33
N LYS A 198 9.04 -4.50 0.85
CA LYS A 198 8.24 -5.04 1.93
C LYS A 198 7.73 -3.93 2.84
N VAL A 199 6.50 -4.06 3.30
CA VAL A 199 5.88 -3.19 4.29
C VAL A 199 5.59 -3.98 5.57
N ILE A 200 5.84 -3.37 6.72
CA ILE A 200 5.56 -3.94 8.05
C ILE A 200 4.67 -2.95 8.81
N LEU A 201 3.67 -3.46 9.52
CA LEU A 201 2.78 -2.68 10.36
C LEU A 201 2.97 -3.07 11.82
N THR A 202 3.16 -2.06 12.68
CA THR A 202 3.25 -2.24 14.14
C THR A 202 2.29 -1.34 14.90
N GLU A 203 1.79 -1.81 16.04
CA GLU A 203 1.01 -0.98 16.97
C GLU A 203 1.97 -0.13 17.81
N GLU A 204 2.05 1.18 17.55
CA GLU A 204 3.00 2.12 18.16
C GLU A 204 2.27 3.30 18.83
N PRO A 205 2.91 4.07 19.72
CA PRO A 205 2.33 5.31 20.23
C PRO A 205 1.98 6.26 19.08
N LEU A 206 0.95 7.09 19.25
CA LEU A 206 0.55 8.08 18.21
C LEU A 206 1.67 9.07 17.82
N ALA A 207 2.62 9.31 18.71
CA ALA A 207 3.80 10.13 18.40
C ALA A 207 4.79 9.44 17.43
N GLY A 208 4.58 8.15 17.16
CA GLY A 208 5.49 7.28 16.44
C GLY A 208 6.66 6.80 17.29
N SER A 209 7.37 5.84 16.73
CA SER A 209 8.63 5.29 17.23
C SER A 209 9.74 5.51 16.22
N GLU A 210 10.99 5.60 16.67
CA GLU A 210 12.17 5.72 15.78
C GLU A 210 12.52 4.38 15.10
N LYS A 211 12.06 3.28 15.67
CA LYS A 211 12.22 1.91 15.18
C LYS A 211 11.00 1.08 15.57
N PRO A 212 10.73 -0.07 14.92
CA PRO A 212 9.64 -0.95 15.32
C PRO A 212 9.84 -1.42 16.77
N THR A 213 8.95 -1.03 17.68
CA THR A 213 8.98 -1.45 19.10
C THR A 213 7.70 -2.13 19.57
N GLY A 214 6.61 -1.88 18.85
CA GLY A 214 5.29 -2.42 19.09
C GLY A 214 5.14 -3.86 18.64
N ALA A 215 3.92 -4.38 18.84
CA ALA A 215 3.53 -5.67 18.29
C ALA A 215 3.43 -5.55 16.77
N MET A 216 4.05 -6.48 16.04
CA MET A 216 3.82 -6.64 14.61
C MET A 216 2.41 -7.17 14.41
N ILE A 217 1.62 -6.42 13.66
CA ILE A 217 0.22 -6.77 13.37
C ILE A 217 0.04 -7.25 11.93
N GLY A 218 0.96 -6.89 11.03
CA GLY A 218 0.94 -7.34 9.64
C GLY A 218 2.28 -7.11 8.95
N GLU A 219 2.52 -7.90 7.91
CA GLU A 219 3.61 -7.69 6.96
C GLU A 219 3.14 -8.07 5.56
N MET A 220 3.71 -7.42 4.55
CA MET A 220 3.40 -7.67 3.15
C MET A 220 4.64 -7.45 2.30
N LYS A 221 4.89 -8.37 1.37
CA LYS A 221 5.92 -8.20 0.33
C LYS A 221 5.26 -7.68 -0.94
N LEU A 222 6.04 -6.91 -1.70
CA LEU A 222 5.71 -6.45 -3.03
C LEU A 222 6.32 -7.40 -4.07
#